data_AF-A0A948RKW3-F1
#
_entry.id   AF-A0A948RKW3-F1
#
_cell.length_a   1.000
_cell.length_b   1.000
_cell.length_c   1.000
_cell.angle_alpha   90.00
_cell.angle_beta   90.00
_cell.angle_gamma   90.00
#
_symmetry.space_group_name_H-M   'P 1'
#
loop_
_entity.id
_entity.type
_entity.pdbx_description
1 polymer ?
#
loop_
_entity_poly.entity_id
_entity_poly.type
_entity_poly.pdbx_seq_one_letter_code
_entity_poly.pdbx_strand_id
1 'polypeptide(L)' 'MSKEFAVHCVSVYRNKKDSSKHMMKTTTLAGNGISGRMETIATVDFDSWADKWELISFSHAFLPFENYWQI' A
#
# COMPACT_ATOMS: atom_id res chain seq x y z
N MET A 1 3.08 18.99 -19.73
CA MET A 1 3.27 17.55 -19.45
C MET A 1 2.75 17.28 -18.05
N SER A 2 1.78 16.39 -17.87
CA SER A 2 1.38 15.94 -16.52
C SER A 2 2.50 15.06 -15.97
N LYS A 3 3.00 15.38 -14.78
CA LYS A 3 3.94 14.49 -14.07
C LYS A 3 3.19 13.22 -13.71
N GLU A 4 3.66 12.08 -14.18
CA GLU A 4 3.17 10.80 -13.69
C GLU A 4 3.84 10.50 -12.35
N PHE A 5 3.04 10.00 -11.41
CA PHE A 5 3.51 9.60 -10.09
C PHE A 5 3.22 8.12 -9.91
N ALA A 6 4.01 7.45 -9.08
CA ALA A 6 3.55 6.26 -8.41
C ALA A 6 3.40 6.54 -6.93
N VAL A 7 2.62 5.69 -6.26
CA VAL A 7 2.53 5.68 -4.81
C VAL A 7 2.99 4.32 -4.31
N HIS A 8 4.00 4.35 -3.47
CA HIS A 8 4.40 3.18 -2.69
C HIS A 8 3.68 3.21 -1.35
N CYS A 9 2.91 2.17 -1.06
CA CYS A 9 2.19 1.99 0.20
C CYS A 9 2.85 0.89 1.02
N VAL A 10 2.97 1.10 2.32
CA VAL A 10 3.43 0.12 3.30
C VAL A 10 2.36 -0.02 4.37
N SER A 11 1.86 -1.24 4.56
CA SER A 11 0.89 -1.58 5.60
C SER A 11 1.53 -2.55 6.58
N VAL A 12 1.42 -2.27 7.87
CA VAL A 12 1.89 -3.13 8.94
C VAL A 12 0.69 -3.63 9.74
N TYR A 13 0.61 -4.95 9.85
CA TYR A 13 -0.44 -5.62 10.59
C TYR A 13 0.13 -6.38 11.78
N ARG A 14 -0.64 -6.44 12.87
CA ARG A 14 -0.37 -7.26 14.05
C ARG A 14 -1.37 -8.41 14.12
N ASN A 15 -0.91 -9.62 14.46
CA ASN A 15 -1.81 -10.75 14.59
C ASN A 15 -2.71 -10.60 15.83
N LYS A 16 -4.03 -10.78 15.67
CA LYS A 16 -5.00 -10.62 16.76
C LYS A 16 -4.91 -11.71 17.83
N LYS A 17 -4.42 -12.90 17.47
CA LYS A 17 -4.24 -14.03 18.41
C LYS A 17 -2.86 -14.04 19.08
N ASP A 18 -1.85 -13.43 18.44
CA ASP A 18 -0.46 -13.42 18.90
C ASP A 18 0.17 -12.06 18.62
N SER A 19 0.15 -11.16 19.62
CA SER A 19 0.61 -9.79 19.47
C SER A 19 2.11 -9.63 19.22
N SER A 20 2.89 -10.71 19.32
CA SER A 20 4.31 -10.71 18.94
C SER A 20 4.52 -10.81 17.42
N LYS A 21 3.53 -11.32 16.68
CA LYS A 21 3.62 -11.54 15.23
C LYS A 21 3.15 -10.32 14.44
N HIS A 22 4.01 -9.90 13.53
CA HIS A 22 3.79 -8.77 12.64
C HIS A 22 3.90 -9.22 11.18
N MET A 23 3.09 -8.61 10.31
CA MET A 23 3.13 -8.80 8.87
C MET A 23 3.26 -7.45 8.20
N MET A 24 4.22 -7.32 7.29
CA MET A 24 4.38 -6.12 6.46
C MET A 24 3.95 -6.46 5.04
N LYS A 25 3.16 -5.58 4.44
CA LYS A 25 2.77 -5.66 3.03
C LYS A 25 3.10 -4.36 2.32
N THR A 26 3.69 -4.47 1.14
CA THR A 26 4.05 -3.34 0.30
C THR A 26 3.33 -3.42 -1.04
N THR A 27 2.85 -2.27 -1.52
CA THR A 27 2.14 -2.19 -2.81
C THR A 27 2.54 -0.89 -3.50
N THR A 28 3.03 -0.98 -4.74
CA THR A 28 3.33 0.20 -5.57
C THR A 28 2.27 0.34 -6.64
N LEU A 29 1.67 1.53 -6.74
CA LEU A 29 0.66 1.87 -7.74
C LEU A 29 1.17 2.95 -8.67
N ALA A 30 1.15 2.71 -9.98
CA ALA A 30 1.53 3.69 -11.00
C ALA A 30 0.39 3.97 -11.99
N GLY A 31 0.50 5.11 -12.69
CA GLY A 31 -0.39 5.51 -13.78
C GLY A 31 -1.55 6.40 -13.36
N ASN A 32 -2.57 6.53 -14.23
CA ASN A 32 -3.73 7.38 -13.96
C ASN A 32 -4.69 6.76 -12.93
N GLY A 33 -5.35 7.60 -12.12
CA GLY A 33 -6.36 7.15 -11.14
C GLY A 33 -5.80 6.55 -9.85
N ILE A 34 -4.63 7.01 -9.41
CA ILE A 34 -3.93 6.53 -8.20
C ILE A 34 -4.81 6.58 -6.95
N SER A 35 -5.58 7.66 -6.75
CA SER A 35 -6.43 7.83 -5.57
C SER A 35 -7.44 6.69 -5.42
N GLY A 36 -8.18 6.37 -6.48
CA GLY A 36 -9.16 5.27 -6.47
C GLY A 36 -8.51 3.89 -6.35
N ARG A 37 -7.30 3.72 -6.90
CA ARG A 37 -6.54 2.46 -6.76
C ARG A 37 -5.99 2.28 -5.34
N MET A 38 -5.53 3.36 -4.70
CA MET A 38 -5.12 3.33 -3.29
C MET A 38 -6.27 2.95 -2.38
N GLU A 39 -7.45 3.55 -2.59
CA GLU A 39 -8.66 3.22 -1.85
C GLU A 39 -9.02 1.74 -2.02
N THR A 40 -9.02 1.24 -3.26
CA THR A 40 -9.32 -0.16 -3.55
C THR A 40 -8.35 -1.12 -2.85
N ILE A 41 -7.04 -0.83 -2.86
CA ILE A 41 -6.05 -1.67 -2.19
C ILE A 41 -6.20 -1.61 -0.69
N ALA A 42 -6.38 -0.42 -0.11
CA ALA A 42 -6.58 -0.29 1.32
C ALA A 42 -7.81 -1.09 1.79
N THR A 43 -8.92 -1.00 1.06
CA THR A 43 -10.15 -1.73 1.38
C THR A 43 -10.01 -3.23 1.17
N VAL A 44 -9.56 -3.68 -0.01
CA VAL A 44 -9.45 -5.11 -0.34
C VAL A 44 -8.42 -5.81 0.55
N ASP A 45 -7.28 -5.17 0.81
CA ASP A 45 -6.30 -5.75 1.74
C ASP A 45 -6.83 -5.78 3.16
N PHE A 46 -7.41 -4.68 3.64
CA PHE A 46 -7.94 -4.65 4.99
C PHE A 46 -8.98 -5.77 5.19
N ASP A 47 -9.96 -5.86 4.29
CA ASP A 47 -11.04 -6.84 4.38
C ASP A 47 -10.51 -8.29 4.29
N SER A 48 -9.51 -8.56 3.43
CA SER A 48 -8.95 -9.90 3.25
C SER A 48 -8.23 -10.44 4.50
N TRP A 49 -7.75 -9.56 5.37
CA TRP A 49 -6.94 -9.94 6.53
C TRP A 49 -7.58 -9.58 7.88
N ALA A 50 -8.69 -8.82 7.88
CA ALA A 50 -9.34 -8.28 9.07
C ALA A 50 -9.70 -9.33 10.13
N ASP A 51 -10.02 -10.57 9.74
CA ASP A 51 -10.37 -11.63 10.69
C ASP A 51 -9.20 -12.06 11.59
N LYS A 52 -7.96 -11.99 11.08
CA LYS A 52 -6.76 -12.53 11.75
C LYS A 52 -5.76 -11.45 12.13
N TRP A 53 -5.81 -10.31 11.46
CA TRP A 53 -4.81 -9.28 11.51
C TRP A 53 -5.46 -7.91 11.75
N GLU A 54 -4.81 -7.10 12.57
CA GLU A 54 -5.17 -5.73 12.88
C GLU A 54 -4.18 -4.80 12.18
N LEU A 55 -4.65 -3.84 11.38
CA LEU A 55 -3.79 -2.81 10.79
C LEU A 55 -3.32 -1.87 11.91
N ILE A 56 -2.00 -1.80 12.14
CA ILE A 56 -1.41 -0.95 13.19
C ILE A 56 -0.64 0.25 12.63
N SER A 57 -0.28 0.22 11.34
CA SER A 57 0.37 1.35 10.68
C SER A 57 0.15 1.29 9.17
N PHE A 58 -0.06 2.45 8.57
CA PHE A 58 -0.12 2.64 7.12
C PHE A 58 0.68 3.87 6.74
N SER A 59 1.64 3.70 5.82
CA SER A 59 2.50 4.75 5.31
C SER A 59 2.46 4.76 3.78
N HIS A 60 2.63 5.93 3.18
CA HIS A 60 2.71 6.05 1.73
C HIS A 60 3.74 7.10 1.31
N ALA A 61 4.36 6.88 0.14
CA ALA A 61 5.30 7.80 -0.47
C ALA A 61 4.96 8.01 -1.95
N PHE A 62 4.87 9.27 -2.38
CA PHE A 62 4.72 9.63 -3.78
C PHE A 62 6.11 9.63 -4.44
N LEU A 63 6.26 8.80 -5.46
CA LEU A 63 7.47 8.67 -6.25
C LEU A 63 7.23 9.36 -7.61
N PRO A 64 7.94 10.43 -7.96
CA PRO A 64 7.85 11.01 -9.29
C PRO A 64 8.44 10.00 -10.30
N PHE A 65 7.69 9.71 -11.37
CA PHE A 65 8.22 8.98 -12.52
C PHE A 65 8.45 9.99 -13.65
N GLU A 66 9.73 10.25 -13.94
CA GLU A 66 10.10 10.71 -15.27
C GLU A 66 10.30 9.45 -16.11
N ASN A 67 9.62 9.36 -17.26
CA ASN A 67 9.66 8.23 -18.18
C ASN A 67 11.08 7.95 -18.71
N TYR A 68 11.97 7.37 -17.90
CA TYR A 68 13.25 6.83 -18.34
C TYR A 68 13.66 5.69 -17.40
N TRP A 69 13.49 4.46 -17.89
CA TRP A 69 14.26 3.25 -17.57
C TRP A 69 14.92 3.22 -16.18
N GLN A 70 14.33 2.47 -15.24
CA GLN A 70 15.11 1.90 -14.15
C GLN A 70 15.25 0.39 -14.38
N ILE A 71 16.52 0.03 -14.53
CA ILE A 71 17.13 -1.28 -14.81
C ILE A 71 16.81 -2.26 -13.69
#